data_AF-A0A4R6YTA2-F1
#
_entry.id   AF-A0A4R6YTA2-F1
#
_cell.length_a   1.000
_cell.length_b   1.000
_cell.length_c   1.000
_cell.angle_alpha   90.00
_cell.angle_beta   90.00
_cell.angle_gamma   90.00
#
_symmetry.space_group_name_H-M   'P 1'
#
loop_
_entity.id
_entity.type
_entity.pdbx_description
1 polymer ?
#
loop_
_entity_poly.entity_id
_entity_poly.type
_entity_poly.pdbx_seq_one_letter_code
_entity_poly.pdbx_strand_id
1 'polypeptide(L)' 'MNRAGAGPNRWLALARAGWRQLRETARLAVGVPDYGSYLRHARAQHPDVEPLSYEEFFANRLAARYGRGRSRCC' A
#
# COMPACT_ATOMS: atom_id res chain seq x y z
N MET A 1 -42.66 -2.57 -27.80
CA MET A 1 -41.56 -2.54 -28.79
C MET A 1 -40.37 -1.74 -28.24
N ASN A 2 -39.15 -2.27 -28.37
CA ASN A 2 -37.80 -1.65 -28.32
C ASN A 2 -37.28 -1.16 -26.94
N ARG A 3 -36.43 -1.90 -26.19
CA ARG A 3 -35.01 -2.33 -26.34
C ARG A 3 -33.93 -1.23 -26.20
N ALA A 4 -33.01 -1.53 -25.25
CA ALA A 4 -31.56 -1.26 -25.21
C ALA A 4 -31.03 0.03 -24.54
N GLY A 5 -30.14 -0.16 -23.55
CA GLY A 5 -29.14 0.85 -23.16
C GLY A 5 -28.83 1.05 -21.68
N ALA A 6 -28.70 0.01 -20.84
CA ALA A 6 -28.03 0.18 -19.54
C ALA A 6 -26.59 0.66 -19.79
N GLY A 7 -26.27 1.90 -19.39
CA GLY A 7 -25.06 2.61 -19.77
C GLY A 7 -23.74 1.89 -19.45
N PRO A 8 -22.66 2.16 -20.19
CA PRO A 8 -21.45 1.33 -20.27
C PRO A 8 -20.52 1.36 -19.04
N ASN A 9 -21.01 1.59 -17.82
CA ASN A 9 -20.12 1.95 -16.70
C ASN A 9 -20.30 1.08 -15.44
N ARG A 10 -21.28 0.15 -15.42
CA ARG A 10 -21.50 -0.76 -14.27
C ARG A 10 -20.30 -1.69 -14.04
N TRP A 11 -19.77 -2.25 -15.11
CA TRP A 11 -18.65 -3.19 -15.05
C TRP A 11 -17.34 -2.49 -14.65
N LEU A 12 -17.12 -1.24 -15.08
CA LEU A 12 -16.00 -0.40 -14.59
C LEU A 12 -16.12 -0.11 -13.09
N ALA A 13 -17.33 0.21 -12.62
CA ALA A 13 -17.57 0.44 -11.20
C ALA A 13 -17.32 -0.81 -10.36
N LEU A 14 -17.78 -1.97 -10.82
CA LEU A 14 -17.53 -3.26 -10.17
C LEU A 14 -16.05 -3.65 -10.20
N ALA A 15 -15.37 -3.46 -11.33
CA ALA A 15 -13.93 -3.72 -11.46
C ALA A 15 -13.11 -2.80 -10.52
N ARG A 16 -13.48 -1.51 -10.43
CA ARG A 16 -12.82 -0.55 -9.54
C ARG A 16 -13.08 -0.88 -8.06
N ALA A 17 -14.28 -1.34 -7.71
CA ALA A 17 -14.60 -1.80 -6.37
C ALA A 17 -13.81 -3.08 -5.99
N GLY A 18 -13.74 -4.06 -6.90
CA GLY A 18 -12.96 -5.28 -6.73
C GLY A 18 -11.46 -5.01 -6.59
N TRP A 19 -10.91 -4.10 -7.41
CA TRP A 19 -9.52 -3.66 -7.32
C TRP A 19 -9.20 -3.00 -5.99
N ARG A 20 -10.11 -2.19 -5.43
CA ARG A 20 -9.92 -1.59 -4.10
C ARG A 20 -9.82 -2.64 -3.01
N GLN A 21 -10.73 -3.63 -3.00
CA GLN A 21 -10.72 -4.72 -2.02
C GLN A 21 -9.47 -5.58 -2.14
N LEU A 22 -9.11 -6.02 -3.34
CA LEU A 22 -7.89 -6.82 -3.56
C LEU A 22 -6.63 -6.10 -3.10
N ARG A 23 -6.53 -4.79 -3.34
CA ARG A 23 -5.40 -3.97 -2.91
C ARG A 23 -5.35 -3.81 -1.38
N GLU A 24 -6.50 -3.79 -0.72
CA GLU A 24 -6.59 -3.72 0.75
C GLU A 24 -6.15 -5.06 1.37
N THR A 25 -6.67 -6.17 0.85
CA THR A 25 -6.27 -7.53 1.27
C THR A 25 -4.79 -7.82 0.98
N ALA A 26 -4.28 -7.41 -0.18
CA ALA A 26 -2.87 -7.58 -0.51
C ALA A 26 -1.93 -6.81 0.43
N ARG A 27 -2.32 -5.61 0.87
CA ARG A 27 -1.55 -4.85 1.88
C ARG A 27 -1.52 -5.55 3.23
N LEU A 28 -2.63 -6.16 3.63
CA LEU A 28 -2.69 -6.97 4.85
C LEU A 28 -1.83 -8.23 4.73
N ALA A 29 -1.90 -8.92 3.60
CA ALA A 29 -1.19 -10.18 3.37
C ALA A 29 0.33 -10.01 3.22
N VAL A 30 0.77 -8.97 2.51
CA VAL A 30 2.20 -8.77 2.22
C VAL A 30 2.97 -8.26 3.44
N GLY A 31 2.31 -7.55 4.37
CA GLY A 31 2.98 -7.01 5.58
C GLY A 31 4.14 -6.04 5.29
N VAL A 32 4.38 -5.71 4.02
CA VAL A 32 5.39 -4.78 3.53
C VAL A 32 4.64 -3.64 2.83
N PRO A 33 4.62 -2.43 3.42
CA PRO A 33 4.12 -1.26 2.75
C PRO A 33 5.02 -0.99 1.55
N ASP A 34 4.38 -0.93 0.39
CA ASP A 34 4.93 -0.26 -0.78
C ASP A 34 5.32 1.19 -0.42
N TYR A 35 6.42 1.68 -1.01
CA TYR A 35 6.94 3.03 -0.73
C TYR A 35 5.91 4.13 -1.03
N GLY A 36 5.09 3.98 -2.07
CA GLY A 36 4.01 4.91 -2.37
C GLY A 36 2.90 4.90 -1.31
N SER A 37 2.64 3.75 -0.68
CA SER A 37 1.71 3.66 0.45
C SER A 37 2.30 4.32 1.72
N TYR A 38 3.61 4.15 1.94
CA TYR A 38 4.34 4.84 3.00
C TYR A 38 4.30 6.36 2.81
N LEU A 39 4.61 6.88 1.62
CA LEU A 39 4.55 8.32 1.33
C LEU A 39 3.16 8.92 1.53
N ARG A 40 2.11 8.22 1.09
CA ARG A 40 0.72 8.66 1.33
C ARG A 40 0.38 8.71 2.82
N HIS A 41 0.87 7.74 3.60
CA HIS A 41 0.65 7.70 5.04
C HIS A 41 1.47 8.77 5.76
N ALA A 42 2.76 8.90 5.44
CA ALA A 42 3.67 9.91 5.98
C ALA A 42 3.12 11.31 5.72
N ARG A 43 2.70 11.62 4.49
CA ARG A 43 2.08 12.92 4.17
C ARG A 43 0.75 13.17 4.86
N ALA A 44 -0.04 12.12 5.14
CA ALA A 44 -1.33 12.25 5.80
C ALA A 44 -1.22 12.41 7.33
N GLN A 45 -0.26 11.71 7.95
CA GLN A 45 -0.09 11.65 9.41
C GLN A 45 1.00 12.61 9.93
N HIS A 46 1.99 12.89 9.11
CA HIS A 46 3.16 13.71 9.43
C HIS A 46 3.42 14.71 8.28
N PRO A 47 2.53 15.71 8.08
CA PRO A 47 2.72 16.71 7.03
C PRO A 47 3.97 17.59 7.23
N ASP A 48 4.51 17.62 8.45
CA ASP A 48 5.66 18.46 8.84
C ASP A 48 7.01 17.73 8.74
N VAL A 49 7.01 16.43 8.44
CA VAL A 49 8.23 15.60 8.37
C VAL A 49 8.49 15.20 6.92
N GLU A 50 9.69 15.52 6.43
CA GLU A 50 10.13 15.07 5.11
C GLU A 50 10.15 13.53 5.07
N PRO A 51 9.43 12.89 4.14
CA PRO A 51 9.41 11.44 4.08
C PRO A 51 10.81 10.89 3.75
N LEU A 52 11.22 9.85 4.47
CA LEU A 52 12.40 9.04 4.13
C LEU A 52 12.48 8.75 2.63
N SER A 53 13.69 8.85 2.08
CA SER A 53 13.96 8.44 0.69
C SER A 53 13.66 6.95 0.51
N TYR A 54 13.45 6.53 -0.74
CA TYR A 54 13.18 5.13 -1.09
C TYR A 54 14.25 4.18 -0.54
N GLU A 55 15.53 4.56 -0.69
CA GLU A 55 16.66 3.76 -0.20
C GLU A 55 16.68 3.66 1.32
N GLU A 56 16.42 4.76 2.03
CA GLU A 56 16.37 4.76 3.48
C GLU A 56 15.18 3.95 4.02
N PHE A 57 14.03 4.06 3.36
CA PHE A 57 12.87 3.23 3.67
C PHE A 57 13.21 1.74 3.48
N PHE A 58 13.80 1.38 2.34
CA PHE A 58 14.17 -0.01 2.05
C PHE A 58 15.21 -0.55 3.03
N ALA A 59 16.27 0.23 3.32
CA ALA A 59 17.28 -0.10 4.32
C ALA A 59 16.66 -0.26 5.71
N ASN A 60 15.71 0.60 6.10
CA ASN A 60 14.98 0.48 7.37
C ASN A 60 14.14 -0.81 7.43
N ARG A 61 13.46 -1.18 6.33
CA ARG A 61 12.71 -2.45 6.24
C ARG A 61 13.64 -3.66 6.31
N LEU A 62 14.78 -3.59 5.63
CA LEU A 62 15.81 -4.64 5.67
C LEU A 62 16.42 -4.74 7.06
N ALA A 63 16.73 -3.63 7.73
CA ALA A 63 17.23 -3.62 9.10
C ALA A 63 16.19 -4.16 10.10
N ALA A 64 14.91 -3.85 9.90
CA ALA A 64 13.83 -4.40 10.72
C ALA A 64 13.68 -5.92 10.53
N ARG A 65 13.85 -6.43 9.30
CA ARG A 65 13.67 -7.86 8.97
C ARG A 65 14.92 -8.72 9.17
N TYR A 66 16.11 -8.16 8.93
CA TYR A 66 17.41 -8.84 8.90
C TYR A 66 18.46 -8.20 9.81
N GLY A 67 18.28 -6.95 10.23
CA GLY A 67 19.20 -6.25 11.13
C GLY A 67 19.16 -6.71 12.59
N ARG A 68 18.19 -7.58 12.95
CA ARG A 68 18.21 -8.33 14.23
C ARG A 68 19.11 -9.58 14.13
N GLY A 69 20.26 -9.47 13.48
CA GLY A 69 21.36 -10.40 13.67
C GLY A 69 22.12 -10.01 14.93
N ARG A 70 21.87 -10.74 16.02
CA ARG A 70 22.43 -10.58 17.39
C ARG A 70 21.52 -9.81 18.36
N SER A 71 20.49 -10.49 18.82
CA SER A 71 20.26 -10.59 20.27
C SER A 71 21.50 -11.23 20.91
N ARG A 72 22.57 -10.47 21.09
CA ARG A 72 23.53 -10.77 22.17
C ARG A 72 22.83 -10.34 23.45
N CYS A 73 22.00 -11.23 23.98
CA CYS A 73 21.72 -11.21 25.40
C CYS A 73 23.08 -11.43 26.09
N CYS A 74 23.35 -10.57 27.06
CA CYS A 74 24.48 -10.62 27.96
C CYS A 74 24.63 -11.99 28.61
#